data_AF-A0A3P7E700-F1
#
_entry.id   AF-A0A3P7E700-F1
#
_cell.length_a   1.000
_cell.length_b   1.000
_cell.length_c   1.000
_cell.angle_alpha   90.00
_cell.angle_beta   90.00
_cell.angle_gamma   90.00
#
_symmetry.space_group_name_H-M   'P 1'
#
loop_
_entity.id
_entity.type
_entity.pdbx_description
1 polymer ?
#
loop_
_entity_poly.entity_id
_entity_poly.type
_entity_poly.pdbx_seq_one_letter_code
_entity_poly.pdbx_strand_id
1 'polypeptide(L)'
;ASPNQSSTSSALESSQLRHHHHHHHRQQQQQQQQTQQQQPTRPLTANEIKAAKIREALEKMREADIKKIYVKFFIDDGSSTISLLIDERWTVAECIRRIATKLNVPLSEHHAIVEEYPELYIKRIYEDHEYLVENIMMWTLNSQNKLYFTRRLDKYSFLDRPEEFLVTQKNIDTLAHGPLSPNTKRHVIRE
;
A
#
# COMPACT_ATOMS: atom_id res chain seq x y z
N ALA A 1 -44.39 -35.12 -22.14
CA ALA A 1 -44.33 -35.93 -20.92
C ALA A 1 -43.93 -35.01 -19.77
N SER A 2 -44.73 -35.01 -18.71
CA SER A 2 -44.79 -34.05 -17.61
C SER A 2 -43.52 -33.97 -16.72
N PRO A 3 -43.36 -32.87 -15.96
CA PRO A 3 -42.12 -32.44 -15.31
C PRO A 3 -42.07 -32.86 -13.83
N ASN A 4 -40.97 -32.60 -13.13
CA ASN A 4 -41.01 -32.55 -11.66
C ASN A 4 -40.13 -31.42 -11.11
N GLN A 5 -40.80 -30.46 -10.47
CA GLN A 5 -40.25 -29.40 -9.63
C GLN A 5 -40.38 -29.85 -8.17
N SER A 6 -39.30 -29.74 -7.38
CA SER A 6 -39.26 -29.71 -5.91
C SER A 6 -37.77 -29.84 -5.53
N SER A 7 -37.12 -29.02 -4.72
CA SER A 7 -37.58 -28.47 -3.46
C SER A 7 -36.75 -27.24 -3.09
N THR A 8 -37.37 -26.06 -3.07
CA THR A 8 -36.89 -24.90 -2.33
C THR A 8 -37.36 -25.03 -0.89
N SER A 9 -36.57 -25.64 0.00
CA SER A 9 -36.86 -25.66 1.44
C SER A 9 -35.61 -25.73 2.33
N SER A 10 -34.42 -25.40 1.83
CA SER A 10 -33.18 -25.40 2.63
C SER A 10 -32.77 -24.00 3.14
N ALA A 11 -33.35 -22.93 2.58
CA ALA A 11 -32.93 -21.56 2.92
C ALA A 11 -33.45 -21.07 4.30
N LEU A 12 -34.60 -21.56 4.76
CA LEU A 12 -35.20 -21.12 6.03
C LEU A 12 -34.58 -21.83 7.25
N GLU A 13 -34.19 -23.11 7.15
CA GLU A 13 -33.44 -23.79 8.21
C GLU A 13 -32.02 -23.25 8.35
N SER A 14 -31.38 -22.89 7.24
CA SER A 14 -30.05 -22.27 7.23
C SER A 14 -30.03 -20.93 7.99
N SER A 15 -31.13 -20.18 7.96
CA SER A 15 -31.28 -18.91 8.68
C SER A 15 -31.34 -19.11 10.20
N GLN A 16 -32.12 -20.09 10.68
CA GLN A 16 -32.28 -20.35 12.11
C GLN A 16 -31.04 -21.01 12.73
N LEU A 17 -30.36 -21.89 11.97
CA LEU A 17 -29.09 -22.49 12.38
C LEU A 17 -27.97 -21.43 12.47
N ARG A 18 -27.92 -20.46 11.54
CA ARG A 18 -26.95 -19.35 11.60
C ARG A 18 -27.17 -18.44 12.81
N HIS A 19 -28.43 -18.20 13.20
CA HIS A 19 -28.73 -17.39 14.38
C HIS A 19 -28.32 -18.09 15.68
N HIS A 20 -28.56 -19.40 15.80
CA HIS A 20 -28.10 -20.16 16.96
C HIS A 20 -26.57 -20.24 17.03
N HIS A 21 -25.89 -20.42 15.90
CA HIS A 21 -24.42 -20.44 15.89
C HIS A 21 -23.81 -19.07 16.21
N HIS A 22 -24.39 -17.97 15.73
CA HIS A 22 -23.95 -16.63 16.11
C HIS A 22 -24.17 -16.35 17.60
N HIS A 23 -25.28 -16.80 18.18
CA HIS A 23 -25.54 -16.56 19.60
C HIS A 23 -24.60 -17.36 20.51
N HIS A 24 -24.29 -18.61 20.15
CA HIS A 24 -23.36 -19.45 20.89
C HIS A 24 -21.90 -18.96 20.77
N HIS A 25 -21.51 -18.49 19.59
CA HIS A 25 -20.16 -17.95 19.36
C HIS A 25 -19.97 -16.60 20.07
N ARG A 26 -21.02 -15.77 20.14
CA ARG A 26 -20.99 -14.50 20.86
C ARG A 26 -20.98 -14.68 22.38
N GLN A 27 -21.63 -15.73 22.92
CA GLN A 27 -21.52 -16.09 24.33
C GLN A 27 -20.14 -16.68 24.70
N GLN A 28 -19.52 -17.47 23.81
CA GLN A 28 -18.15 -17.94 24.04
C GLN A 28 -17.11 -16.82 23.93
N GLN A 29 -17.29 -15.85 23.03
CA GLN A 29 -16.41 -14.67 22.97
C GLN A 29 -16.58 -13.74 24.18
N GLN A 30 -17.78 -13.64 24.77
CA GLN A 30 -17.99 -12.87 26.00
C GLN A 30 -17.39 -13.55 27.24
N GLN A 31 -17.31 -14.89 27.29
CA GLN A 31 -16.61 -15.60 28.37
C GLN A 31 -15.08 -15.58 28.21
N GLN A 32 -14.55 -15.49 26.99
CA GLN A 32 -13.10 -15.31 26.78
C GLN A 32 -12.63 -13.86 27.04
N GLN A 33 -13.50 -12.85 26.90
CA GLN A 33 -13.13 -11.47 27.24
C GLN A 33 -13.14 -11.18 28.76
N GLN A 34 -13.86 -11.97 29.56
CA GLN A 34 -13.83 -11.79 31.02
C GLN A 34 -12.65 -12.49 31.71
N THR A 35 -11.98 -13.45 31.06
CA THR A 35 -10.83 -14.17 31.64
C THR A 35 -9.48 -13.47 31.45
N GLN A 36 -9.39 -12.39 30.66
CA GLN A 36 -8.15 -11.62 30.48
C GLN A 36 -8.03 -10.37 31.36
N GLN A 37 -9.06 -10.01 32.15
CA GLN A 37 -9.06 -8.78 32.96
C GLN A 37 -8.76 -8.98 34.46
N GLN A 38 -8.35 -10.17 34.90
CA GLN A 38 -8.09 -10.45 36.32
C GLN A 38 -6.77 -11.16 36.61
N GLN A 39 -5.76 -11.08 35.73
CA GLN A 39 -4.41 -11.33 36.23
C GLN A 39 -4.01 -10.16 37.13
N PRO A 40 -3.81 -10.36 38.44
CA PRO A 40 -3.22 -9.31 39.26
C PRO A 40 -1.88 -8.98 38.61
N THR A 41 -1.69 -7.71 38.23
CA THR A 41 -0.38 -7.21 37.83
C THR A 41 0.56 -7.47 38.99
N ARG A 42 1.28 -8.61 38.95
CA ARG A 42 2.30 -8.92 39.93
C ARG A 42 3.22 -7.70 39.93
N PRO A 43 3.52 -7.11 41.11
CA PRO A 43 4.46 -6.00 41.16
C PRO A 43 5.74 -6.48 40.47
N LEU A 44 6.13 -5.74 39.43
CA LEU A 44 7.31 -6.05 38.66
C LEU A 44 8.48 -6.15 39.64
N THR A 45 9.23 -7.24 39.55
CA THR A 45 10.49 -7.39 40.27
C THR A 45 11.41 -6.20 39.93
N ALA A 46 12.32 -5.84 40.83
CA ALA A 46 13.29 -4.78 40.55
C ALA A 46 14.07 -5.02 39.24
N ASN A 47 14.31 -6.29 38.90
CA ASN A 47 14.92 -6.71 37.65
C ASN A 47 14.03 -6.43 36.43
N GLU A 48 12.71 -6.70 36.50
CA GLU A 48 11.77 -6.38 35.42
C GLU A 48 11.61 -4.86 35.23
N ILE A 49 11.57 -4.08 36.31
CA ILE A 49 11.53 -2.60 36.22
C ILE A 49 12.81 -2.08 35.56
N LYS A 50 13.99 -2.60 35.96
CA LYS A 50 15.28 -2.24 35.36
C LYS A 50 15.33 -2.63 33.87
N ALA A 51 14.89 -3.82 33.52
CA ALA A 51 14.82 -4.30 32.14
C ALA A 51 13.88 -3.43 31.27
N ALA A 52 12.72 -3.04 31.80
CA ALA A 52 11.78 -2.16 31.11
C ALA A 52 12.38 -0.77 30.83
N LYS A 53 13.07 -0.18 31.81
CA LYS A 53 13.78 1.10 31.64
C LYS A 53 14.90 1.02 30.61
N ILE A 54 15.67 -0.07 30.59
CA ILE A 54 16.72 -0.30 29.59
C ILE A 54 16.11 -0.40 28.20
N ARG A 55 15.03 -1.17 28.03
CA ARG A 55 14.32 -1.31 26.74
C ARG A 55 13.80 0.05 26.24
N GLU A 56 13.18 0.83 27.11
CA GLU A 56 12.70 2.17 26.76
C GLU A 56 13.86 3.10 26.35
N ALA A 57 14.99 3.05 27.06
CA ALA A 57 16.17 3.83 26.70
C ALA A 57 16.74 3.43 25.33
N LEU A 58 16.85 2.12 25.06
CA LEU A 58 17.30 1.61 23.75
C LEU A 58 16.35 2.02 22.62
N GLU A 59 15.04 2.00 22.86
CA GLU A 59 14.05 2.44 21.88
C GLU A 59 14.16 3.94 21.59
N LYS A 60 14.32 4.77 22.63
CA LYS A 60 14.54 6.22 22.47
C LYS A 60 15.83 6.52 21.71
N MET A 61 16.92 5.80 22.00
CA MET A 61 18.17 5.92 21.24
C MET A 61 17.95 5.57 19.77
N ARG A 62 17.31 4.42 19.50
CA ARG A 62 17.00 3.99 18.13
C ARG A 62 16.14 5.02 17.39
N GLU A 63 15.17 5.64 18.07
CA GLU A 63 14.27 6.62 17.46
C GLU A 63 14.92 8.00 17.26
N ALA A 64 15.93 8.33 18.07
CA ALA A 64 16.73 9.54 17.92
C ALA A 64 17.75 9.43 16.77
N ASP A 65 18.26 8.22 16.50
CA ASP A 65 19.21 7.96 15.42
C ASP A 65 18.57 7.99 14.02
N ILE A 66 17.25 8.12 13.94
CA ILE A 66 16.52 8.09 12.68
C ILE A 66 16.68 9.40 11.93
N LYS A 67 17.26 9.30 10.75
CA LYS A 67 17.47 10.45 9.88
C LYS A 67 16.13 11.00 9.42
N LYS A 68 16.02 12.33 9.50
CA LYS A 68 14.87 13.09 8.99
C LYS A 68 15.35 14.19 8.07
N ILE A 69 14.69 14.35 6.93
CA ILE A 69 14.99 15.38 5.94
C ILE A 69 13.74 16.20 5.65
N TYR A 70 13.90 17.53 5.55
CA TYR A 70 12.83 18.42 5.17
C TYR A 70 12.76 18.50 3.64
N VAL A 71 11.66 18.06 3.06
CA VAL A 71 11.49 17.94 1.61
C VAL A 71 10.35 18.83 1.15
N LYS A 72 10.57 19.52 0.04
CA LYS A 72 9.59 20.38 -0.63
C LYS A 72 9.06 19.68 -1.88
N PHE A 73 7.76 19.54 -1.98
CA PHE A 73 7.05 19.03 -3.14
C PHE A 73 6.34 20.17 -3.85
N PHE A 74 6.49 20.23 -5.17
CA PHE A 74 5.70 21.06 -6.06
C PHE A 74 4.38 20.33 -6.37
N ILE A 75 3.24 21.00 -6.25
CA ILE A 75 1.94 20.38 -6.53
C ILE A 75 1.62 20.56 -8.01
N ASP A 76 1.27 19.46 -8.68
CA ASP A 76 0.92 19.42 -10.11
C ASP A 76 1.95 20.11 -11.02
N ASP A 77 1.63 21.29 -11.53
CA ASP A 77 2.48 22.10 -12.42
C ASP A 77 3.50 22.96 -11.67
N GLY A 78 3.49 22.92 -10.34
CA GLY A 78 4.34 23.73 -9.46
C GLY A 78 3.77 25.09 -9.11
N SER A 79 2.49 25.34 -9.38
CA SER A 79 1.76 26.55 -8.94
C SER A 79 1.70 26.70 -7.41
N SER A 80 1.82 25.61 -6.66
CA SER A 80 1.92 25.62 -5.21
C SER A 80 2.92 24.59 -4.70
N THR A 81 3.29 24.69 -3.42
CA THR A 81 4.21 23.74 -2.80
C THR A 81 3.72 23.30 -1.44
N ILE A 82 4.11 22.09 -1.05
CA ILE A 82 3.94 21.57 0.30
C ILE A 82 5.27 21.02 0.79
N SER A 83 5.56 21.18 2.07
CA SER A 83 6.75 20.60 2.67
C SER A 83 6.41 19.64 3.80
N LEU A 84 7.24 18.60 3.93
CA LEU A 84 7.15 17.58 4.95
C LEU A 84 8.52 17.31 5.56
N LEU A 85 8.55 17.02 6.86
CA LEU A 85 9.69 16.38 7.50
C LEU A 85 9.52 14.87 7.30
N ILE A 86 10.42 14.26 6.54
CA ILE A 86 10.36 12.87 6.11
C ILE A 86 11.39 12.06 6.87
N ASP A 87 10.92 11.00 7.50
CA ASP A 87 11.72 10.00 8.19
C ASP A 87 12.28 8.98 7.20
N GLU A 88 13.53 8.55 7.36
CA GLU A 88 14.19 7.64 6.41
C GLU A 88 13.49 6.28 6.24
N ARG A 89 12.61 5.90 7.17
CA ARG A 89 11.80 4.68 7.08
C ARG A 89 10.56 4.83 6.20
N TRP A 90 10.24 6.03 5.69
CA TRP A 90 9.04 6.22 4.89
C TRP A 90 9.28 5.83 3.44
N THR A 91 8.40 4.96 2.96
CA THR A 91 8.28 4.72 1.53
C THR A 91 7.57 5.90 0.84
N VAL A 92 7.69 5.95 -0.48
CA VAL A 92 6.95 6.88 -1.35
C VAL A 92 5.45 6.79 -1.10
N ALA A 93 4.88 5.59 -0.93
CA ALA A 93 3.46 5.43 -0.59
C ALA A 93 3.07 6.10 0.73
N GLU A 94 3.90 6.02 1.77
CA GLU A 94 3.65 6.69 3.04
C GLU A 94 3.72 8.22 2.88
N CYS A 95 4.68 8.70 2.08
CA CYS A 95 4.78 10.13 1.74
C CYS A 95 3.52 10.61 1.00
N ILE A 96 3.06 9.88 -0.01
CA ILE A 96 1.83 10.16 -0.77
C ILE A 96 0.62 10.25 0.18
N ARG A 97 0.43 9.27 1.08
CA ARG A 97 -0.67 9.27 2.05
C ARG A 97 -0.66 10.53 2.93
N ARG A 98 0.52 10.94 3.41
CA ARG A 98 0.66 12.14 4.26
C ARG A 98 0.44 13.43 3.50
N ILE A 99 0.94 13.53 2.27
CA ILE A 99 0.68 14.70 1.41
C ILE A 99 -0.83 14.81 1.13
N ALA A 100 -1.47 13.71 0.72
CA ALA A 100 -2.91 13.68 0.44
C ALA A 100 -3.74 14.09 1.68
N THR A 101 -3.38 13.57 2.86
CA THR A 101 -4.01 13.97 4.14
C THR A 101 -3.82 15.45 4.43
N LYS A 102 -2.60 15.98 4.26
CA LYS A 102 -2.29 17.39 4.53
C LYS A 102 -2.94 18.35 3.54
N LEU A 103 -3.14 17.93 2.30
CA LEU A 103 -3.87 18.67 1.27
C LEU A 103 -5.39 18.48 1.36
N ASN A 104 -5.88 17.58 2.23
CA ASN A 104 -7.27 17.19 2.33
C ASN A 104 -7.89 16.73 1.00
N VAL A 105 -7.14 15.92 0.24
CA VAL A 105 -7.61 15.30 -1.00
C VAL A 105 -7.80 13.79 -0.81
N PRO A 106 -8.82 13.18 -1.45
CA PRO A 106 -8.98 11.73 -1.43
C PRO A 106 -7.74 11.03 -2.01
N LEU A 107 -7.28 9.98 -1.34
CA LEU A 107 -6.20 9.15 -1.86
C LEU A 107 -6.68 8.43 -3.15
N SER A 108 -5.79 8.33 -4.13
CA SER A 108 -6.02 7.63 -5.39
C SER A 108 -4.72 6.98 -5.85
N GLU A 109 -4.83 5.84 -6.51
CA GLU A 109 -3.80 5.08 -7.21
C GLU A 109 -3.02 5.90 -8.25
N HIS A 110 -3.63 6.96 -8.79
CA HIS A 110 -2.97 7.84 -9.73
C HIS A 110 -2.02 8.83 -9.06
N HIS A 111 -2.05 8.99 -7.73
CA HIS A 111 -1.08 9.85 -7.06
C HIS A 111 0.33 9.29 -7.19
N ALA A 112 1.26 10.19 -7.51
CA ALA A 112 2.64 9.89 -7.75
C ALA A 112 3.55 10.97 -7.17
N ILE A 113 4.72 10.55 -6.71
CA ILE A 113 5.85 11.46 -6.54
C ILE A 113 6.72 11.33 -7.78
N VAL A 114 6.95 12.46 -8.46
CA VAL A 114 7.76 12.52 -9.68
C VAL A 114 9.01 13.32 -9.39
N GLU A 115 10.18 12.71 -9.59
CA GLU A 115 11.44 13.45 -9.61
C GLU A 115 11.71 14.02 -11.00
N GLU A 116 12.22 15.25 -11.03
CA GLU A 116 12.70 15.93 -12.23
C GLU A 116 14.17 16.28 -12.04
N TYR A 117 14.97 16.02 -13.07
CA TYR A 117 16.35 16.47 -13.19
C TYR A 117 16.39 17.53 -14.31
N PRO A 118 16.22 18.83 -13.99
CA PRO A 118 16.06 19.87 -15.01
C PRO A 118 17.24 19.96 -15.96
N GLU A 119 18.47 19.83 -15.44
CA GLU A 119 19.71 19.88 -16.23
C GLU A 119 19.82 18.72 -17.24
N LEU A 120 19.16 17.60 -16.97
CA LEU A 120 19.17 16.41 -17.83
C LEU A 120 17.90 16.27 -18.68
N TYR A 121 16.92 17.15 -18.49
CA TYR A 121 15.60 17.10 -19.15
C TYR A 121 14.85 15.76 -18.96
N ILE A 122 15.05 15.09 -17.83
CA ILE A 122 14.38 13.83 -17.51
C ILE A 122 13.44 13.94 -16.31
N LYS A 123 12.38 13.13 -16.34
CA LYS A 123 11.45 12.93 -15.23
C LYS A 123 11.25 11.43 -14.99
N ARG A 124 11.11 11.05 -13.73
CA ARG A 124 10.82 9.67 -13.32
C ARG A 124 9.73 9.65 -12.27
N ILE A 125 8.79 8.72 -12.39
CA ILE A 125 7.85 8.39 -11.33
C ILE A 125 8.59 7.49 -10.33
N TYR A 126 8.55 7.82 -9.04
CA TYR A 126 8.97 6.86 -8.03
C TYR A 126 7.95 5.74 -7.87
N GLU A 127 8.45 4.55 -7.61
CA GLU A 127 7.67 3.40 -7.20
C GLU A 127 7.28 3.51 -5.72
N ASP A 128 6.10 3.02 -5.39
CA ASP A 128 5.48 3.20 -4.07
C ASP A 128 6.24 2.57 -2.90
N HIS A 129 7.07 1.58 -3.20
CA HIS A 129 7.88 0.84 -2.24
C HIS A 129 9.27 1.45 -2.02
N GLU A 130 9.70 2.39 -2.87
CA GLU A 130 11.01 3.05 -2.73
C GLU A 130 11.03 3.93 -1.48
N TYR A 131 12.19 4.01 -0.81
CA TYR A 131 12.42 4.95 0.30
C TYR A 131 12.83 6.31 -0.26
N LEU A 132 12.07 7.35 0.09
CA LEU A 132 12.30 8.66 -0.52
C LEU A 132 13.61 9.28 -0.02
N VAL A 133 13.94 9.12 1.27
CA VAL A 133 15.17 9.68 1.84
C VAL A 133 16.40 9.07 1.21
N GLU A 134 16.41 7.75 0.99
CA GLU A 134 17.52 7.05 0.31
C GLU A 134 17.78 7.65 -1.07
N ASN A 135 16.72 7.83 -1.88
CA ASN A 135 16.82 8.43 -3.20
C ASN A 135 17.29 9.88 -3.17
N ILE A 136 16.78 10.69 -2.25
CA ILE A 136 17.16 12.11 -2.15
C ILE A 136 18.61 12.28 -1.68
N MET A 137 19.13 11.37 -0.87
CA MET A 137 20.54 11.38 -0.45
C MET A 137 21.52 11.12 -1.62
N MET A 138 21.03 10.63 -2.77
CA MET A 138 21.83 10.50 -3.99
C MET A 138 21.96 11.81 -4.78
N TRP A 139 21.16 12.83 -4.46
CA TRP A 139 21.25 14.12 -5.11
C TRP A 139 22.50 14.89 -4.65
N THR A 140 23.04 15.73 -5.52
CA THR A 140 24.18 16.60 -5.17
C THR A 140 23.74 17.71 -4.20
N LEU A 141 24.66 18.23 -3.38
CA LEU A 141 24.37 19.24 -2.35
C LEU A 141 23.64 20.49 -2.88
N ASN A 142 23.91 20.89 -4.12
CA ASN A 142 23.32 22.06 -4.78
C ASN A 142 22.37 21.66 -5.92
N SER A 143 21.76 20.48 -5.80
CA SER A 143 20.87 19.93 -6.82
C SER A 143 19.72 20.88 -7.15
N GLN A 144 19.47 21.07 -8.43
CA GLN A 144 18.29 21.76 -8.95
C GLN A 144 17.10 20.82 -9.16
N ASN A 145 17.25 19.54 -8.81
CA ASN A 145 16.20 18.55 -8.95
C ASN A 145 14.97 18.95 -8.15
N LYS A 146 13.80 18.55 -8.66
CA LYS A 146 12.51 18.88 -8.06
C LYS A 146 11.72 17.60 -7.82
N LEU A 147 10.94 17.62 -6.74
CA LEU A 147 9.92 16.61 -6.50
C LEU A 147 8.55 17.21 -6.73
N TYR A 148 7.72 16.53 -7.52
CA TYR A 148 6.33 16.88 -7.71
C TYR A 148 5.44 15.87 -7.02
N PHE A 149 4.35 16.35 -6.42
CA PHE A 149 3.20 15.54 -6.07
C PHE A 149 2.11 15.82 -7.09
N THR A 150 1.76 14.83 -7.90
CA THR A 150 0.79 15.00 -9.00
C THR A 150 0.07 13.68 -9.32
N ARG A 151 -0.83 13.70 -10.29
CA ARG A 151 -1.53 12.52 -10.79
C ARG A 151 -0.91 12.01 -12.10
N ARG A 152 -0.66 10.70 -12.17
CA ARG A 152 -0.08 9.98 -13.32
C ARG A 152 -0.95 8.77 -13.65
N LEU A 153 -1.80 8.91 -14.66
CA LEU A 153 -2.71 7.84 -15.11
C LEU A 153 -1.94 6.67 -15.75
N ASP A 154 -0.72 6.94 -16.22
CA ASP A 154 0.17 5.98 -16.85
C ASP A 154 0.93 5.09 -15.87
N LYS A 155 1.02 5.48 -14.59
CA LYS A 155 1.79 4.77 -13.54
C LYS A 155 1.48 3.27 -13.47
N TYR A 156 0.20 2.92 -13.52
CA TYR A 156 -0.30 1.56 -13.41
C TYR A 156 -1.07 1.09 -14.65
N SER A 157 -0.94 1.77 -15.78
CA SER A 157 -1.68 1.40 -17.01
C SER A 157 -1.42 -0.05 -17.46
N PHE A 158 -0.26 -0.62 -17.13
CA PHE A 158 0.04 -2.03 -17.44
C PHE A 158 -0.77 -3.04 -16.61
N LEU A 159 -1.34 -2.63 -15.46
CA LEU A 159 -2.24 -3.47 -14.68
C LEU A 159 -3.65 -3.48 -15.29
N ASP A 160 -4.07 -2.37 -15.90
CA ASP A 160 -5.39 -2.26 -16.52
C ASP A 160 -5.46 -2.96 -17.89
N ARG A 161 -4.34 -2.95 -18.64
CA ARG A 161 -4.25 -3.54 -19.99
C ARG A 161 -2.98 -4.37 -20.14
N PRO A 162 -2.76 -5.42 -19.34
CA PRO A 162 -1.51 -6.18 -19.34
C PRO A 162 -1.12 -6.74 -20.70
N GLU A 163 -2.09 -7.06 -21.56
CA GLU A 163 -1.88 -7.50 -22.93
C GLU A 163 -1.13 -6.47 -23.79
N GLU A 164 -1.29 -5.18 -23.54
CA GLU A 164 -0.60 -4.12 -24.29
C GLU A 164 0.88 -3.99 -23.89
N PHE A 165 1.27 -4.47 -22.70
CA PHE A 165 2.60 -4.27 -22.14
C PHE A 165 3.40 -5.58 -21.99
N LEU A 166 2.73 -6.68 -21.68
CA LEU A 166 3.35 -7.96 -21.32
C LEU A 166 3.30 -9.00 -22.44
N VAL A 167 2.45 -8.81 -23.46
CA VAL A 167 2.43 -9.71 -24.63
C VAL A 167 3.30 -9.13 -25.74
N THR A 168 4.25 -9.93 -26.19
CA THR A 168 5.18 -9.59 -27.26
C THR A 168 5.23 -10.73 -28.27
N GLN A 169 5.73 -10.47 -29.48
CA GLN A 169 5.96 -11.51 -30.48
C GLN A 169 6.83 -12.68 -29.96
N LYS A 170 7.67 -12.43 -28.94
CA LYS A 170 8.57 -13.44 -28.36
C LYS A 170 7.89 -14.40 -27.39
N ASN A 171 6.84 -13.97 -26.69
CA ASN A 171 6.20 -14.76 -25.64
C ASN A 171 4.75 -15.15 -25.94
N ILE A 172 4.19 -14.66 -27.05
CA ILE A 172 2.79 -14.91 -27.43
C ILE A 172 2.45 -16.41 -27.52
N ASP A 173 3.43 -17.25 -27.90
CA ASP A 173 3.29 -18.70 -28.01
C ASP A 173 3.55 -19.45 -26.70
N THR A 174 4.09 -18.78 -25.67
CA THR A 174 4.37 -19.36 -24.35
C THR A 174 3.23 -19.17 -23.34
N LEU A 175 2.19 -18.42 -23.72
CA LEU A 175 1.02 -18.22 -22.88
C LEU A 175 0.31 -19.56 -22.68
N ALA A 176 -0.06 -19.87 -21.44
CA ALA A 176 -0.46 -21.20 -20.95
C ALA A 176 -1.64 -21.88 -21.66
N HIS A 177 -2.31 -21.18 -22.59
CA HIS A 177 -3.46 -21.67 -23.33
C HIS A 177 -3.14 -22.17 -24.74
N GLY A 178 -1.86 -22.42 -25.02
CA GLY A 178 -1.39 -22.83 -26.36
C GLY A 178 -1.28 -21.63 -27.30
N PRO A 179 -0.78 -21.85 -28.54
CA PRO A 179 -0.56 -20.76 -29.49
C PRO A 179 -1.87 -20.04 -29.78
N LEU A 180 -1.88 -18.72 -29.58
CA LEU A 180 -3.03 -17.88 -29.90
C LEU A 180 -3.40 -18.02 -31.39
N SER A 181 -4.70 -18.03 -31.67
CA SER A 181 -5.22 -17.98 -33.05
C SER A 181 -4.56 -16.82 -33.82
N PRO A 182 -4.25 -16.96 -35.12
CA PRO A 182 -3.67 -15.88 -35.93
C PRO A 182 -4.47 -14.57 -35.87
N ASN A 183 -5.79 -14.64 -35.66
CA ASN A 183 -6.64 -13.46 -35.50
C ASN A 183 -6.43 -12.78 -34.16
N THR A 184 -6.27 -13.55 -33.08
CA THR A 184 -5.98 -13.01 -31.75
C THR A 184 -4.57 -12.42 -31.71
N LYS A 185 -3.59 -13.05 -32.37
CA LYS A 185 -2.24 -12.50 -32.50
C LYS A 185 -2.24 -11.12 -33.17
N ARG A 186 -2.96 -10.96 -34.29
CA ARG A 186 -3.11 -9.67 -34.99
C ARG A 186 -3.84 -8.59 -34.18
N HIS A 187 -4.71 -8.97 -33.26
CA HIS A 187 -5.41 -7.99 -32.42
C HIS A 187 -4.55 -7.51 -31.26
N VAL A 188 -3.72 -8.41 -30.70
CA VAL A 188 -2.85 -8.10 -29.55
C VAL A 188 -1.57 -7.39 -30.00
N ILE A 189 -0.94 -7.87 -31.08
CA ILE A 189 0.21 -7.22 -31.70
C ILE A 189 -0.35 -6.27 -32.75
N ARG A 190 -0.45 -4.98 -32.39
CA ARG A 190 -0.85 -3.92 -33.32
C ARG A 190 0.21 -3.83 -34.44
N GLU A 191 -0.01 -4.53 -35.56
CA GLU A 191 0.68 -4.27 -36.83
C GLU A 191 0.21 -2.95 -37.46
#